data_AF-A0A7C3HDT6-F1
#
_entry.id   AF-A0A7C3HDT6-F1
#
_cell.length_a   1.000
_cell.length_b   1.000
_cell.length_c   1.000
_cell.angle_alpha   90.00
_cell.angle_beta   90.00
_cell.angle_gamma   90.00
#
_symmetry.space_group_name_H-M   'P 1'
#
loop_
_entity.id
_entity.type
_entity.pdbx_description
1 polymer ?
#
loop_
_entity_poly.entity_id
_entity_poly.type
_entity_poly.pdbx_seq_one_letter_code
_entity_poly.pdbx_strand_id
1 'polypeptide(L)' 'MVKPYSNDLRERVVFAVVGGETTRVVAKRFGVAVSTVIKWHQRYRT' A
#
# COMPACT_ATOMS: atom_id res chain seq x y z
N MET A 1 -22.04 1.41 -2.00
CA MET A 1 -21.14 0.26 -1.75
C MET A 1 -19.74 0.64 -2.24
N VAL A 2 -18.75 0.74 -1.36
CA VAL A 2 -17.39 1.18 -1.75
C VAL A 2 -16.68 0.00 -2.43
N LYS A 3 -16.24 0.18 -3.68
CA LYS A 3 -15.51 -0.86 -4.41
C LYS A 3 -14.11 -1.00 -3.80
N PRO A 4 -13.66 -2.22 -3.46
CA PRO A 4 -12.29 -2.42 -3.00
C PRO A 4 -11.29 -2.05 -4.09
N TYR A 5 -10.13 -1.53 -3.67
CA TYR A 5 -8.96 -1.41 -4.55
C TYR A 5 -8.56 -2.78 -5.11
N SER A 6 -8.03 -2.81 -6.34
CA SER A 6 -7.52 -4.02 -7.00
C SER A 6 -6.41 -4.68 -6.19
N ASN A 7 -6.28 -6.00 -6.30
CA ASN A 7 -5.20 -6.74 -5.66
C ASN A 7 -3.84 -6.37 -6.24
N ASP A 8 -3.74 -6.14 -7.55
CA ASP A 8 -2.53 -5.64 -8.21
C ASP A 8 -1.99 -4.36 -7.56
N LEU A 9 -2.88 -3.39 -7.26
CA LEU A 9 -2.47 -2.15 -6.60
C LEU A 9 -1.93 -2.42 -5.20
N ARG A 10 -2.56 -3.34 -4.45
CA ARG A 10 -2.12 -3.70 -3.10
C ARG A 10 -0.75 -4.38 -3.12
N GLU A 11 -0.56 -5.33 -4.01
CA GLU A 11 0.68 -6.07 -4.18
C GLU A 11 1.82 -5.11 -4.52
N ARG A 12 1.64 -4.24 -5.52
CA ARG A 12 2.67 -3.26 -5.92
C ARG A 12 3.02 -2.28 -4.80
N VAL A 13 2.03 -1.82 -4.03
CA VAL A 13 2.27 -0.97 -2.86
C VAL A 13 3.05 -1.71 -1.77
N VAL A 14 2.69 -2.96 -1.47
CA VAL A 14 3.39 -3.77 -0.48
C VAL A 14 4.82 -4.08 -0.91
N PHE A 15 5.05 -4.44 -2.17
CA PHE A 15 6.40 -4.67 -2.71
C PHE A 15 7.28 -3.44 -2.60
N ALA A 16 6.76 -2.24 -2.86
CA ALA A 16 7.52 -1.00 -2.70
C ALA A 16 7.93 -0.76 -1.24
N VAL A 17 7.02 -1.01 -0.28
CA VAL A 17 7.32 -0.86 1.16
C VAL A 17 8.31 -1.91 1.64
N VAL A 18 8.15 -3.18 1.23
CA VAL A 18 9.07 -4.28 1.57
C VAL A 18 10.45 -4.06 0.93
N GLY A 19 10.50 -3.42 -0.25
CA GLY A 19 11.72 -2.99 -0.91
C GLY A 19 12.47 -1.84 -0.22
N GLY A 20 11.95 -1.32 0.91
CA GLY A 20 12.61 -0.30 1.72
C GLY A 20 12.14 1.14 1.47
N GLU A 21 11.15 1.37 0.59
CA GLU A 21 10.57 2.69 0.44
C GLU A 21 9.73 3.08 1.67
N THR A 22 9.80 4.36 2.06
CA THR A 22 8.98 4.86 3.16
C THR A 22 7.49 4.90 2.76
N THR A 23 6.60 4.65 3.71
CA THR A 23 5.14 4.64 3.47
C THR A 23 4.61 5.95 2.86
N ARG A 24 5.23 7.10 3.19
CA ARG A 24 4.86 8.40 2.61
C ARG A 24 5.24 8.52 1.14
N VAL A 25 6.41 8.02 0.75
CA VAL A 25 6.87 8.00 -0.65
C VAL A 25 5.97 7.09 -1.47
N VAL A 26 5.69 5.88 -0.98
CA VAL A 26 4.80 4.92 -1.65
C VAL A 26 3.38 5.49 -1.80
N ALA A 27 2.83 6.11 -0.75
CA ALA A 27 1.52 6.74 -0.79
C ALA A 27 1.43 7.81 -1.90
N LYS A 28 2.43 8.69 -1.98
CA LYS A 28 2.52 9.70 -3.04
C LYS A 28 2.66 9.08 -4.43
N ARG A 29 3.48 8.03 -4.56
CA ARG A 29 3.74 7.33 -5.83
C ARG A 29 2.50 6.66 -6.40
N PHE A 30 1.69 6.04 -5.54
CA PHE A 30 0.50 5.28 -5.95
C PHE A 30 -0.82 6.06 -5.81
N GLY A 31 -0.78 7.32 -5.36
CA GLY A 31 -1.97 8.15 -5.22
C GLY A 31 -2.96 7.64 -4.16
N VAL A 32 -2.45 6.97 -3.13
CA VAL A 32 -3.26 6.41 -2.03
C VAL A 32 -2.95 7.12 -0.72
N ALA A 33 -3.90 7.11 0.22
CA ALA A 33 -3.64 7.64 1.56
C ALA A 33 -2.54 6.83 2.27
N VAL A 34 -1.69 7.52 3.06
CA VAL A 34 -0.63 6.88 3.86
C VAL A 34 -1.18 5.80 4.79
N SER A 35 -2.36 6.05 5.38
CA SER A 35 -3.04 5.08 6.25
C SER A 35 -3.45 3.80 5.50
N THR A 36 -3.76 3.88 4.20
CA THR A 36 -4.06 2.72 3.34
C THR A 36 -2.81 1.86 3.16
N VAL A 37 -1.67 2.48 2.88
CA VAL A 37 -0.38 1.79 2.75
C VAL A 37 -0.02 1.06 4.04
N ILE A 38 -0.17 1.73 5.20
CA ILE A 38 0.10 1.12 6.51
C ILE A 38 -0.78 -0.10 6.74
N LYS A 39 -2.09 -0.01 6.48
CA LYS A 39 -3.02 -1.13 6.66
C LYS A 39 -2.70 -2.33 5.77
N TRP A 40 -2.30 -2.09 4.51
CA TRP A 40 -1.92 -3.18 3.61
C TRP A 40 -0.61 -3.83 4.02
N HIS A 41 0.38 -3.04 4.43
CA HIS A 41 1.64 -3.57 4.93
C HIS A 41 1.48 -4.32 6.26
N GLN A 42 0.62 -3.88 7.17
CA GLN A 42 0.26 -4.63 8.38
C GLN A 42 -0.36 -5.98 8.02
N ARG A 43 -1.33 -6.00 7.10
CA ARG A 43 -1.97 -7.24 6.63
C ARG A 43 -0.99 -8.21 5.96
N TYR A 44 0.03 -7.69 5.27
CA TYR A 44 1.06 -8.55 4.67
C TYR A 44 1.94 -9.25 5.73
N ARG A 45 2.07 -8.68 6.93
CA ARG A 45 2.89 -9.22 8.02
C ARG A 45 2.14 -10.19 8.96
N THR A 46 0.82 -10.30 8.82
CA THR A 46 -0.06 -11.14 9.64
C THR A 46 -0.59 -12.31 8.82
#